data_AF-A0A8J5PZA0-F1
#
_entry.id   AF-A0A8J5PZA0-F1
#
_cell.length_a   1.000
_cell.length_b   1.000
_cell.length_c   1.000
_cell.angle_alpha   90.00
_cell.angle_beta   90.00
_cell.angle_gamma   90.00
#
_symmetry.space_group_name_H-M   'P 1'
#
loop_
_entity.id
_entity.type
_entity.pdbx_description
1 polymer ?
#
loop_
_entity_poly.entity_id
_entity_poly.type
_entity_poly.pdbx_seq_one_letter_code
_entity_poly.pdbx_strand_id
1 'polypeptide(L)'
;MASDMEEEYANSLDEFESALIQDPLDDEDGVYRYQHLEEASYDTRLEKARGWIREEQNFTREAQADDFFHTFSDITAKSSTKAAGNLLHVLVEVVKHNGLQPEKVERLARRLVEEAPDLLQYKNKDGQTPILMAIRTRQDQLLDYMISACVSHKKPRDSAQNLNTALCSKHDGKPCLHAAFGEKLKPETIKMLIENASDEALSMTDHTGKTPMHHAVQFRDCTDSRSALIDLMIQRDFIARLNKPKSAKTFLDISDQNGCSVFQEHANTRKTYMEQYRTAQAAQRRKKESKEAQKEVERAPPREPRLHANTRESKTIPTVKAPGDRDAERYGRSSGPAASTDDRERIRQQKKEEERARLEQAGAPAINDRLRDRDATERDGSRFRSPRTNGLEANDTDALYPSRHTEPTSNTGIKRSNTARPEREAESEKRVVKPSSSSKKNPDFQSVLKEP
;
A
#
# COMPACT_ATOMS: atom_id res chain seq x y z
N MET A 1 31.70 48.05 -62.53
CA MET A 1 32.25 47.96 -63.90
C MET A 1 33.64 47.36 -63.73
N ALA A 2 33.73 46.04 -63.88
CA ALA A 2 34.26 45.36 -65.09
C ALA A 2 35.79 45.39 -65.03
N SER A 3 36.39 44.27 -64.58
CA SER A 3 37.01 43.21 -65.42
C SER A 3 38.48 43.59 -65.69
N ASP A 4 39.51 42.75 -65.76
CA ASP A 4 39.77 41.30 -65.90
C ASP A 4 41.20 41.11 -65.29
N MET A 5 41.85 39.95 -65.07
CA MET A 5 41.99 38.68 -65.79
C MET A 5 42.92 37.83 -64.87
N GLU A 6 42.49 36.71 -64.27
CA GLU A 6 42.64 35.32 -64.73
C GLU A 6 44.05 34.86 -65.18
N GLU A 7 44.61 33.87 -64.46
CA GLU A 7 45.39 32.70 -64.93
C GLU A 7 45.61 31.78 -63.69
N GLU A 8 44.80 30.73 -63.49
CA GLU A 8 45.00 29.34 -63.96
C GLU A 8 46.33 28.69 -63.54
N TYR A 9 46.26 27.65 -62.70
CA TYR A 9 46.77 26.30 -63.03
C TYR A 9 46.21 25.28 -62.03
N ALA A 10 45.27 24.47 -62.52
CA ALA A 10 44.85 23.21 -61.94
C ALA A 10 45.59 22.07 -62.67
N ASN A 11 45.98 21.02 -61.92
CA ASN A 11 45.91 19.59 -62.29
C ASN A 11 46.70 18.78 -61.25
N SER A 12 46.06 17.91 -60.45
CA SER A 12 45.62 16.55 -60.83
C SER A 12 46.85 15.61 -60.84
N LEU A 13 47.07 14.86 -59.75
CA LEU A 13 46.63 13.47 -59.55
C LEU A 13 47.76 12.50 -59.96
N ASP A 14 47.77 11.31 -59.36
CA ASP A 14 48.65 10.16 -59.62
C ASP A 14 49.95 10.17 -58.78
N GLU A 15 50.36 9.11 -58.07
CA GLU A 15 49.83 7.76 -57.92
C GLU A 15 50.62 7.09 -56.78
N PHE A 16 49.93 6.20 -56.09
CA PHE A 16 50.41 5.12 -55.23
C PHE A 16 51.74 4.47 -55.70
N GLU A 17 52.74 4.40 -54.83
CA GLU A 17 53.67 3.25 -54.68
C GLU A 17 54.56 3.51 -53.44
N SER A 18 54.22 2.97 -52.27
CA SER A 18 54.65 1.66 -51.77
C SER A 18 56.16 1.43 -51.73
N ALA A 19 56.60 1.14 -50.51
CA ALA A 19 57.85 0.49 -50.11
C ALA A 19 59.11 1.36 -50.07
N LEU A 20 59.55 1.71 -48.86
CA LEU A 20 60.91 1.41 -48.43
C LEU A 20 61.03 1.38 -46.89
N ILE A 21 61.20 0.15 -46.39
CA ILE A 21 62.09 -0.27 -45.30
C ILE A 21 61.67 0.00 -43.85
N GLN A 22 61.31 -1.12 -43.22
CA GLN A 22 61.41 -1.42 -41.79
C GLN A 22 62.85 -1.18 -41.30
N ASP A 23 63.01 -0.45 -40.21
CA ASP A 23 64.12 -0.67 -39.28
C ASP A 23 63.58 -0.66 -37.84
N PRO A 24 63.82 -1.70 -37.03
CA PRO A 24 63.33 -1.81 -35.67
C PRO A 24 64.38 -1.32 -34.68
N LEU A 25 64.06 -0.30 -33.88
CA LEU A 25 64.77 -0.02 -32.64
C LEU A 25 63.75 0.26 -31.54
N ASP A 26 63.50 -0.81 -30.79
CA ASP A 26 63.24 -0.78 -29.34
C ASP A 26 64.27 0.17 -28.69
N ASP A 27 63.79 1.17 -27.95
CA ASP A 27 64.04 1.28 -26.50
C ASP A 27 63.63 2.67 -25.97
N GLU A 28 62.96 2.63 -24.82
CA GLU A 28 62.70 3.69 -23.83
C GLU A 28 61.56 4.69 -24.07
N ASP A 29 60.38 4.21 -23.71
CA ASP A 29 59.58 4.74 -22.60
C ASP A 29 59.12 6.20 -22.62
N GLY A 30 57.83 6.33 -22.93
CA GLY A 30 56.93 6.92 -21.93
C GLY A 30 56.61 8.39 -22.08
N VAL A 31 56.58 8.86 -23.32
CA VAL A 31 55.84 10.02 -23.79
C VAL A 31 54.44 10.07 -23.13
N TYR A 32 54.24 11.10 -22.32
CA TYR A 32 52.96 11.65 -21.86
C TYR A 32 51.99 10.71 -21.14
N ARG A 33 52.17 10.65 -19.81
CA ARG A 33 51.10 10.42 -18.84
C ARG A 33 50.12 11.59 -18.84
N TYR A 34 49.42 11.83 -19.95
CA TYR A 34 48.14 12.54 -19.90
C TYR A 34 47.19 11.63 -19.15
N GLN A 35 47.03 11.92 -17.86
CA GLN A 35 45.89 11.48 -17.09
C GLN A 35 44.65 11.88 -17.89
N HIS A 36 44.07 10.92 -18.62
CA HIS A 36 42.65 10.92 -18.88
C HIS A 36 41.99 10.97 -17.49
N LEU A 37 41.77 12.18 -16.98
CA LEU A 37 40.62 12.49 -16.15
C LEU A 37 39.41 12.20 -17.04
N GLU A 38 39.08 10.92 -17.18
CA GLU A 38 37.73 10.54 -17.56
C GLU A 38 36.84 11.25 -16.54
N GLU A 39 36.07 12.23 -16.99
CA GLU A 39 34.95 12.75 -16.23
C GLU A 39 34.14 11.53 -15.81
N ALA A 40 34.31 11.14 -14.55
CA ALA A 40 33.70 9.92 -14.05
C ALA A 40 32.20 10.06 -14.29
N SER A 41 31.64 9.15 -15.08
CA SER A 41 30.22 9.12 -15.40
C SER A 41 29.39 9.34 -14.14
N TYR A 42 28.28 10.07 -14.24
CA TYR A 42 27.37 10.33 -13.13
C TYR A 42 27.09 9.07 -12.30
N ASP A 43 26.90 7.93 -12.98
CA ASP A 43 26.64 6.64 -12.35
C ASP A 43 27.81 6.17 -11.47
N THR A 44 29.06 6.35 -11.93
CA THR A 44 30.28 6.03 -11.16
C THR A 44 30.42 6.94 -9.95
N ARG A 45 30.10 8.23 -10.09
CA ARG A 45 30.12 9.20 -8.99
C ARG A 45 29.03 8.91 -7.95
N LEU A 46 27.84 8.54 -8.41
CA LEU A 46 26.72 8.14 -7.56
C LEU A 46 27.04 6.88 -6.75
N GLU A 47 27.68 5.88 -7.37
CA GLU A 47 28.12 4.67 -6.64
C GLU A 47 29.23 4.97 -5.63
N LYS A 48 30.16 5.88 -5.94
CA LYS A 48 31.15 6.37 -4.97
C LYS A 48 30.47 7.07 -3.78
N ALA A 49 29.47 7.92 -4.03
CA ALA A 49 28.70 8.56 -2.97
C ALA A 49 27.93 7.54 -2.12
N ARG A 50 27.36 6.50 -2.73
CA ARG A 50 26.74 5.37 -2.02
C ARG A 50 27.74 4.65 -1.11
N GLY A 51 28.95 4.38 -1.60
CA GLY A 51 30.04 3.83 -0.79
C GLY A 51 30.38 4.72 0.39
N TRP A 52 30.56 6.02 0.16
CA TRP A 52 30.86 6.98 1.23
C TRP A 52 29.79 7.02 2.32
N ILE A 53 28.51 7.10 1.95
CA ILE A 53 27.40 7.12 2.91
C ILE A 53 27.39 5.85 3.77
N ARG A 54 27.77 4.71 3.19
CA ARG A 54 27.89 3.43 3.89
C ARG A 54 29.10 3.34 4.82
N GLU A 55 30.17 4.08 4.54
CA GLU A 55 31.40 4.09 5.34
C GLU A 55 31.31 5.09 6.50
N GLU A 56 30.97 6.35 6.21
CA GLU A 56 30.89 7.42 7.23
C GLU A 56 29.74 7.17 8.22
N GLN A 57 28.62 6.60 7.73
CA GLN A 57 27.43 6.21 8.51
C GLN A 57 26.86 7.27 9.47
N ASN A 58 27.29 8.52 9.41
CA ASN A 58 26.91 9.56 10.36
C ASN A 58 27.03 10.95 9.72
N PHE A 59 25.90 11.63 9.57
CA PHE A 59 25.77 12.99 9.06
C PHE A 59 25.01 13.87 10.06
N THR A 60 25.18 13.61 11.37
CA THR A 60 24.50 14.36 12.43
C THR A 60 25.11 15.75 12.63
N ARG A 61 26.31 16.02 12.14
CA ARG A 61 26.98 17.33 12.19
C ARG A 61 26.92 18.02 10.83
N GLU A 62 26.85 19.36 10.87
CA GLU A 62 26.82 20.19 9.66
C GLU A 62 28.09 20.01 8.83
N ALA A 63 29.27 19.99 9.46
CA ALA A 63 30.55 19.76 8.80
C ALA A 63 30.59 18.44 7.99
N GLN A 64 29.97 17.36 8.49
CA GLN A 64 29.94 16.08 7.76
C GLN A 64 29.06 16.17 6.49
N ALA A 65 27.96 16.93 6.57
CA ALA A 65 27.16 17.22 5.39
C ALA A 65 27.91 18.18 4.45
N ASP A 66 28.62 19.19 4.95
CA ASP A 66 29.45 20.09 4.15
C ASP A 66 30.53 19.34 3.37
N ASP A 67 31.27 18.44 4.04
CA ASP A 67 32.31 17.62 3.42
C ASP A 67 31.75 16.74 2.29
N PHE A 68 30.57 16.17 2.52
CA PHE A 68 29.85 15.40 1.50
C PHE A 68 29.45 16.28 0.31
N PHE A 69 28.86 17.44 0.55
CA PHE A 69 28.45 18.36 -0.52
C PHE A 69 29.64 18.94 -1.28
N HIS A 70 30.74 19.23 -0.61
CA HIS A 70 31.97 19.67 -1.25
C HIS A 70 32.51 18.58 -2.18
N THR A 71 32.55 17.34 -1.68
CA THR A 71 33.10 16.20 -2.43
C THR A 71 32.21 15.77 -3.59
N PHE A 72 30.89 15.88 -3.48
CA PHE A 72 29.91 15.38 -4.45
C PHE A 72 29.03 16.48 -5.08
N SER A 73 29.50 17.73 -5.07
CA SER A 73 28.78 18.90 -5.60
C SER A 73 28.32 18.74 -7.06
N ASP A 74 29.05 17.96 -7.84
CA ASP A 74 28.76 17.65 -9.24
C ASP A 74 27.51 16.79 -9.45
N ILE A 75 27.07 16.04 -8.43
CA ILE A 75 25.93 15.11 -8.52
C ILE A 75 24.76 15.47 -7.59
N THR A 76 24.92 16.41 -6.65
CA THR A 76 23.92 16.74 -5.63
C THR A 76 22.59 17.22 -6.20
N ALA A 77 22.59 17.92 -7.34
CA ALA A 77 21.38 18.40 -8.01
C ALA A 77 20.99 17.59 -9.27
N LYS A 78 21.66 16.47 -9.53
CA LYS A 78 21.47 15.68 -10.77
C LYS A 78 20.72 14.38 -10.48
N SER A 79 20.06 13.84 -11.52
CA SER A 79 19.37 12.55 -11.48
C SER A 79 19.63 11.76 -12.75
N SER A 80 19.66 10.43 -12.65
CA SER A 80 19.78 9.51 -13.79
C SER A 80 18.69 8.44 -13.72
N THR A 81 18.01 8.21 -14.83
CA THR A 81 17.07 7.09 -14.99
C THR A 81 17.77 5.77 -15.31
N LYS A 82 19.05 5.81 -15.69
CA LYS A 82 19.86 4.60 -15.97
C LYS A 82 20.48 4.02 -14.70
N ALA A 83 20.78 4.87 -13.71
CA ALA A 83 21.28 4.46 -12.41
C ALA A 83 20.16 4.23 -11.38
N ALA A 84 20.55 4.08 -10.11
CA ALA A 84 19.65 3.99 -8.96
C ALA A 84 18.79 5.26 -8.72
N GLY A 85 18.85 6.26 -9.60
CA GLY A 85 18.11 7.52 -9.49
C GLY A 85 19.03 8.68 -9.16
N ASN A 86 18.81 9.27 -7.99
CA ASN A 86 19.58 10.38 -7.42
C ASN A 86 19.98 10.06 -5.98
N LEU A 87 20.65 11.00 -5.30
CA LEU A 87 21.12 10.80 -3.94
C LEU A 87 20.01 10.52 -2.92
N LEU A 88 18.79 11.05 -3.11
CA LEU A 88 17.66 10.74 -2.22
C LEU A 88 17.23 9.28 -2.37
N HIS A 89 17.24 8.71 -3.58
CA HIS A 89 17.01 7.27 -3.78
C HIS A 89 18.10 6.44 -3.10
N VAL A 90 19.36 6.86 -3.21
CA VAL A 90 20.50 6.19 -2.56
C VAL A 90 20.33 6.18 -1.04
N LEU A 91 19.92 7.30 -0.44
CA LEU A 91 19.65 7.36 1.01
C LEU A 91 18.58 6.36 1.43
N VAL A 92 17.46 6.30 0.71
CA VAL A 92 16.39 5.32 0.98
C VAL A 92 16.92 3.89 0.86
N GLU A 93 17.74 3.61 -0.16
CA GLU A 93 18.34 2.29 -0.39
C GLU A 93 19.30 1.89 0.73
N VAL A 94 20.21 2.78 1.12
CA VAL A 94 21.22 2.53 2.15
C VAL A 94 20.58 2.35 3.52
N VAL A 95 19.61 3.19 3.90
CA VAL A 95 18.88 3.03 5.16
C VAL A 95 18.17 1.67 5.20
N LYS A 96 17.49 1.29 4.11
CA LYS A 96 16.79 0.01 4.02
C LYS A 96 17.71 -1.21 4.08
N HIS A 97 18.80 -1.21 3.31
CA HIS A 97 19.62 -2.41 3.10
C HIS A 97 20.84 -2.52 4.00
N ASN A 98 21.37 -1.40 4.49
CA ASN A 98 22.57 -1.37 5.33
C ASN A 98 22.25 -1.22 6.82
N GLY A 99 20.98 -1.08 7.21
CA GLY A 99 20.58 -0.89 8.62
C GLY A 99 21.01 0.45 9.21
N LEU A 100 21.36 1.41 8.34
CA LEU A 100 21.72 2.76 8.74
C LEU A 100 20.50 3.43 9.37
N GLN A 101 20.66 3.97 10.57
CA GLN A 101 19.56 4.61 11.28
C GLN A 101 19.18 5.93 10.57
N PRO A 102 17.88 6.18 10.27
CA PRO A 102 17.44 7.37 9.56
C PRO A 102 17.90 8.69 10.19
N GLU A 103 17.99 8.75 11.52
CA GLU A 103 18.45 9.92 12.29
C GLU A 103 19.88 10.32 11.91
N LYS A 104 20.72 9.36 11.53
CA LYS A 104 22.11 9.62 11.13
C LYS A 104 22.21 10.28 9.76
N VAL A 105 21.19 10.20 8.92
CA VAL A 105 21.16 10.81 7.58
C VAL A 105 20.16 11.96 7.48
N GLU A 106 19.51 12.33 8.58
CA GLU A 106 18.47 13.37 8.61
C GLU A 106 18.95 14.69 7.98
N ARG A 107 20.08 15.22 8.45
CA ARG A 107 20.60 16.51 7.95
C ARG A 107 20.96 16.45 6.48
N LEU A 108 21.56 15.34 6.04
CA LEU A 108 21.91 15.12 4.65
C LEU A 108 20.65 15.07 3.77
N ALA A 109 19.62 14.33 4.20
CA ALA A 109 18.34 14.25 3.49
C ALA A 109 17.65 15.62 3.39
N ARG A 110 17.55 16.36 4.50
CA ARG A 110 16.95 17.70 4.52
C ARG A 110 17.70 18.66 3.61
N ARG A 111 19.03 18.69 3.70
CA ARG A 111 19.87 19.59 2.90
C ARG A 111 19.77 19.30 1.40
N LEU A 112 19.71 18.02 1.00
CA LEU A 112 19.49 17.66 -0.41
C LEU A 112 18.17 18.21 -0.94
N VAL A 113 17.09 18.15 -0.14
CA VAL A 113 15.78 18.72 -0.51
C VAL A 113 15.79 20.24 -0.48
N GLU A 114 16.55 20.87 0.42
CA GLU A 114 16.67 22.32 0.52
C GLU A 114 17.48 22.94 -0.63
N GLU A 115 18.56 22.28 -1.06
CA GLU A 115 19.38 22.76 -2.18
C GLU A 115 18.76 22.42 -3.55
N ALA A 116 18.12 21.25 -3.67
CA ALA A 116 17.56 20.74 -4.91
C ALA A 116 16.20 20.05 -4.69
N PRO A 117 15.11 20.81 -4.47
CA PRO A 117 13.78 20.25 -4.19
C PRO A 117 13.18 19.50 -5.39
N ASP A 118 13.64 19.79 -6.60
CA ASP A 118 13.25 19.10 -7.83
C ASP A 118 13.69 17.64 -7.86
N LEU A 119 14.69 17.24 -7.05
CA LEU A 119 15.10 15.84 -6.91
C LEU A 119 13.96 14.88 -6.56
N LEU A 120 12.93 15.38 -5.86
CA LEU A 120 11.77 14.59 -5.46
C LEU A 120 10.93 14.12 -6.65
N GLN A 121 10.96 14.84 -7.77
CA GLN A 121 10.13 14.54 -8.94
C GLN A 121 10.77 13.51 -9.88
N TYR A 122 12.10 13.35 -9.81
CA TYR A 122 12.81 12.46 -10.72
C TYR A 122 12.62 11.00 -10.34
N LYS A 123 12.55 10.16 -11.37
CA LYS A 123 12.36 8.72 -11.22
C LYS A 123 13.70 7.99 -11.33
N ASN A 124 13.88 6.94 -10.55
CA ASN A 124 14.97 5.98 -10.73
C ASN A 124 14.69 5.01 -11.91
N LYS A 125 15.61 4.06 -12.12
CA LYS A 125 15.47 2.96 -13.11
C LYS A 125 14.20 2.12 -12.97
N ASP A 126 13.64 2.03 -11.76
CA ASP A 126 12.41 1.30 -11.49
C ASP A 126 11.16 2.19 -11.74
N GLY A 127 11.34 3.45 -12.15
CA GLY A 127 10.24 4.38 -12.34
C GLY A 127 9.66 4.95 -11.03
N GLN A 128 10.37 4.81 -9.91
CA GLN A 128 9.96 5.32 -8.59
C GLN A 128 10.59 6.68 -8.34
N THR A 129 9.84 7.60 -7.73
CA THR A 129 10.41 8.82 -7.12
C THR A 129 10.99 8.48 -5.74
N PRO A 130 11.85 9.32 -5.13
CA PRO A 130 12.39 9.05 -3.80
C PRO A 130 11.29 8.89 -2.74
N ILE A 131 10.23 9.70 -2.85
CA ILE A 131 9.05 9.63 -1.97
C ILE A 131 8.32 8.30 -2.11
N LEU A 132 8.04 7.88 -3.35
CA LEU A 132 7.38 6.59 -3.59
C LEU A 132 8.23 5.41 -3.12
N MET A 133 9.54 5.48 -3.35
CA MET A 133 10.48 4.47 -2.89
C MET A 133 10.47 4.40 -1.36
N ALA A 134 10.50 5.54 -0.65
CA ALA A 134 10.43 5.58 0.81
C ALA A 134 9.11 4.99 1.35
N ILE A 135 7.97 5.28 0.71
CA ILE A 135 6.67 4.70 1.06
C ILE A 135 6.71 3.17 0.92
N ARG A 136 7.13 2.66 -0.24
CA ARG A 136 7.16 1.20 -0.52
C ARG A 136 8.15 0.45 0.36
N THR A 137 9.19 1.12 0.80
CA THR A 137 10.23 0.55 1.65
C THR A 137 10.01 0.84 3.14
N ARG A 138 8.89 1.48 3.49
CA ARG A 138 8.46 1.82 4.87
C ARG A 138 9.51 2.60 5.65
N GLN A 139 10.11 3.58 4.98
CA GLN A 139 11.08 4.48 5.58
C GLN A 139 10.37 5.75 6.08
N ASP A 140 9.52 5.59 7.10
CA ASP A 140 8.66 6.66 7.63
C ASP A 140 9.46 7.92 8.00
N GLN A 141 10.54 7.77 8.76
CA GLN A 141 11.34 8.90 9.24
C GLN A 141 12.05 9.64 8.09
N LEU A 142 12.59 8.90 7.12
CA LEU A 142 13.26 9.52 5.98
C LEU A 142 12.25 10.27 5.10
N LEU A 143 11.04 9.72 4.99
CA LEU A 143 9.92 10.38 4.33
C LEU A 143 9.51 11.67 5.07
N ASP A 144 9.40 11.62 6.40
CA ASP A 144 9.09 12.78 7.24
C ASP A 144 10.15 13.89 7.07
N TYR A 145 11.44 13.54 6.99
CA TYR A 145 12.51 14.51 6.75
C TYR A 145 12.39 15.19 5.39
N MET A 146 12.12 14.42 4.33
CA MET A 146 11.94 14.96 2.98
C MET A 146 10.72 15.90 2.92
N ILE A 147 9.58 15.52 3.50
CA ILE A 147 8.37 16.35 3.51
C ILE A 147 8.59 17.61 4.37
N SER A 148 9.18 17.47 5.56
CA SER A 148 9.43 18.60 6.46
C SER A 148 10.37 19.64 5.85
N ALA A 149 11.38 19.19 5.10
CA ALA A 149 12.29 20.06 4.36
C ALA A 149 11.57 20.83 3.25
N CYS A 150 10.59 20.22 2.57
CA CYS A 150 9.75 20.93 1.61
C CYS A 150 8.88 22.01 2.24
N VAL A 151 8.25 21.68 3.37
CA VAL A 151 7.32 22.59 4.09
C VAL A 151 8.07 23.78 4.69
N SER A 152 9.27 23.54 5.23
CA SER A 152 10.10 24.58 5.86
C SER A 152 11.00 25.33 4.87
N HIS A 153 10.84 25.09 3.57
CA HIS A 153 11.74 25.59 2.55
C HIS A 153 11.70 27.12 2.41
N LYS A 154 12.85 27.74 2.08
CA LYS A 154 12.97 29.19 1.85
C LYS A 154 12.03 29.70 0.74
N LYS A 155 11.79 28.86 -0.27
CA LYS A 155 10.82 29.06 -1.35
C LYS A 155 9.73 27.99 -1.25
N PRO A 156 8.73 28.17 -0.38
CA PRO A 156 7.77 27.11 -0.08
C PRO A 156 6.88 26.78 -1.27
N ARG A 157 6.60 27.74 -2.16
CA ARG A 157 5.77 27.52 -3.35
C ARG A 157 6.42 26.54 -4.34
N ASP A 158 7.70 26.73 -4.64
CA ASP A 158 8.43 25.89 -5.60
C ASP A 158 8.62 24.48 -5.04
N SER A 159 9.01 24.39 -3.77
CA SER A 159 9.19 23.10 -3.10
C SER A 159 7.88 22.32 -2.94
N ALA A 160 6.77 23.01 -2.60
CA ALA A 160 5.45 22.40 -2.58
C ALA A 160 5.01 21.92 -3.97
N GLN A 161 5.33 22.65 -5.03
CA GLN A 161 5.03 22.21 -6.41
C GLN A 161 5.82 20.94 -6.78
N ASN A 162 7.09 20.85 -6.40
CA ASN A 162 7.92 19.67 -6.63
C ASN A 162 7.42 18.46 -5.82
N LEU A 163 7.07 18.68 -4.54
CA LEU A 163 6.44 17.66 -3.70
C LEU A 163 5.12 17.16 -4.31
N ASN A 164 4.25 18.07 -4.74
CA ASN A 164 2.98 17.72 -5.39
C ASN A 164 3.21 16.92 -6.67
N THR A 165 4.17 17.31 -7.50
CA THR A 165 4.54 16.59 -8.72
C THR A 165 5.02 15.18 -8.39
N ALA A 166 5.83 15.03 -7.35
CA ALA A 166 6.27 13.73 -6.85
C ALA A 166 5.13 12.85 -6.31
N LEU A 167 4.13 13.45 -5.63
CA LEU A 167 2.94 12.76 -5.13
C LEU A 167 1.96 12.36 -6.25
N CYS A 168 1.86 13.15 -7.31
CA CYS A 168 1.09 12.83 -8.52
C CYS A 168 1.79 11.78 -9.41
N SER A 169 3.06 11.46 -9.15
CA SER A 169 3.79 10.44 -9.90
C SER A 169 3.10 9.08 -9.81
N LYS A 170 2.99 8.41 -10.97
CA LYS A 170 2.48 7.04 -11.08
C LYS A 170 3.61 6.04 -11.31
N HIS A 171 3.45 4.87 -10.70
CA HIS A 171 4.23 3.66 -10.93
C HIS A 171 3.26 2.48 -11.05
N ASP A 172 3.40 1.65 -12.10
CA ASP A 172 2.44 0.57 -12.43
C ASP A 172 0.98 1.04 -12.45
N GLY A 173 0.74 2.26 -12.92
CA GLY A 173 -0.61 2.86 -12.95
C GLY A 173 -1.18 3.22 -11.58
N LYS A 174 -0.42 3.07 -10.48
CA LYS A 174 -0.82 3.50 -9.13
C LYS A 174 -0.13 4.81 -8.77
N PRO A 175 -0.89 5.87 -8.42
CA PRO A 175 -0.32 7.09 -7.87
C PRO A 175 0.35 6.86 -6.50
N CYS A 176 1.23 7.77 -6.12
CA CYS A 176 2.07 7.65 -4.94
C CYS A 176 1.27 7.49 -3.64
N LEU A 177 0.23 8.31 -3.44
CA LEU A 177 -0.60 8.29 -2.23
C LEU A 177 -1.40 6.99 -2.04
N HIS A 178 -1.74 6.27 -3.10
CA HIS A 178 -2.40 4.96 -2.99
C HIS A 178 -1.51 3.95 -2.27
N ALA A 179 -0.21 3.98 -2.54
CA ALA A 179 0.74 3.10 -1.90
C ALA A 179 0.81 3.37 -0.39
N ALA A 180 0.66 4.62 0.07
CA ALA A 180 0.72 4.95 1.49
C ALA A 180 -0.37 4.27 2.33
N PHE A 181 -1.56 4.02 1.77
CA PHE A 181 -2.64 3.33 2.47
C PHE A 181 -2.50 1.81 2.46
N GLY A 182 -1.89 1.24 1.42
CA GLY A 182 -1.60 -0.18 1.33
C GLY A 182 -0.36 -0.61 2.12
N GLU A 183 0.58 0.31 2.33
CA GLU A 183 1.76 0.09 3.16
C GLU A 183 1.47 0.39 4.64
N LYS A 184 2.16 -0.33 5.53
CA LYS A 184 2.02 -0.18 6.98
C LYS A 184 2.87 0.99 7.51
N LEU A 185 2.69 2.18 6.92
CA LEU A 185 3.34 3.40 7.38
C LEU A 185 2.76 3.87 8.71
N LYS A 186 3.51 4.70 9.44
CA LYS A 186 3.03 5.35 10.65
C LYS A 186 1.86 6.29 10.33
N PRO A 187 0.79 6.32 11.14
CA PRO A 187 -0.34 7.22 10.92
C PRO A 187 0.07 8.69 10.79
N GLU A 188 1.06 9.13 11.57
CA GLU A 188 1.60 10.49 11.55
C GLU A 188 2.26 10.84 10.21
N THR A 189 3.02 9.91 9.62
CA THR A 189 3.63 10.07 8.30
C THR A 189 2.56 10.13 7.20
N ILE A 190 1.53 9.27 7.28
CA ILE A 190 0.41 9.34 6.34
C ILE A 190 -0.36 10.66 6.49
N LYS A 191 -0.55 11.13 7.73
CA LYS A 191 -1.15 12.43 8.01
C LYS A 191 -0.34 13.55 7.34
N MET A 192 0.99 13.57 7.49
CA MET A 192 1.85 14.56 6.83
C MET A 192 1.73 14.52 5.30
N LEU A 193 1.66 13.33 4.69
CA LEU A 193 1.41 13.18 3.26
C LEU A 193 0.05 13.77 2.86
N ILE A 194 -1.01 13.48 3.63
CA ILE A 194 -2.36 13.99 3.36
C ILE A 194 -2.41 15.50 3.54
N GLU A 195 -1.78 16.09 4.56
CA GLU A 195 -1.81 17.54 4.81
C GLU A 195 -1.10 18.33 3.70
N ASN A 196 0.00 17.77 3.16
CA ASN A 196 0.84 18.46 2.17
C ASN A 196 0.53 18.08 0.72
N ALA A 197 -0.40 17.16 0.48
CA ALA A 197 -0.84 16.81 -0.87
C ALA A 197 -1.72 17.91 -1.50
N SER A 198 -1.61 18.10 -2.81
CA SER A 198 -2.58 18.89 -3.56
C SER A 198 -3.93 18.16 -3.69
N ASP A 199 -4.99 18.92 -3.94
CA ASP A 199 -6.30 18.35 -4.31
C ASP A 199 -6.21 17.46 -5.56
N GLU A 200 -5.30 17.78 -6.48
CA GLU A 200 -5.00 16.96 -7.66
C GLU A 200 -4.45 15.60 -7.23
N ALA A 201 -3.45 15.55 -6.37
CA ALA A 201 -2.86 14.30 -5.88
C ALA A 201 -3.91 13.44 -5.14
N LEU A 202 -4.80 14.06 -4.36
CA LEU A 202 -5.92 13.38 -3.68
C LEU A 202 -7.01 12.91 -4.65
N SER A 203 -7.14 13.54 -5.81
CA SER A 203 -8.10 13.18 -6.88
C SER A 203 -7.56 12.11 -7.83
N MET A 204 -6.27 11.81 -7.79
CA MET A 204 -5.65 10.88 -8.72
C MET A 204 -6.27 9.49 -8.60
N THR A 205 -6.53 8.85 -9.74
CA THR A 205 -7.06 7.49 -9.80
C THR A 205 -6.00 6.50 -10.24
N ASP A 206 -6.09 5.29 -9.68
CA ASP A 206 -5.32 4.15 -10.14
C ASP A 206 -5.95 3.50 -11.40
N HIS A 207 -5.37 2.40 -11.86
CA HIS A 207 -5.86 1.64 -13.02
C HIS A 207 -7.27 1.04 -12.84
N THR A 208 -7.85 1.07 -11.64
CA THR A 208 -9.24 0.66 -11.36
C THR A 208 -10.18 1.85 -11.19
N GLY A 209 -9.68 3.07 -11.34
CA GLY A 209 -10.45 4.29 -11.08
C GLY A 209 -10.53 4.65 -9.59
N LYS A 210 -9.88 3.91 -8.70
CA LYS A 210 -9.93 4.18 -7.26
C LYS A 210 -9.02 5.34 -6.88
N THR A 211 -9.51 6.24 -6.05
CA THR A 211 -8.73 7.34 -5.44
C THR A 211 -8.03 6.88 -4.15
N PRO A 212 -7.09 7.64 -3.57
CA PRO A 212 -6.50 7.30 -2.27
C PRO A 212 -7.55 7.07 -1.18
N MET A 213 -8.67 7.81 -1.24
CA MET A 213 -9.77 7.64 -0.28
C MET A 213 -10.43 6.25 -0.37
N HIS A 214 -10.60 5.69 -1.58
CA HIS A 214 -11.13 4.32 -1.74
C HIS A 214 -10.22 3.29 -1.07
N HIS A 215 -8.90 3.52 -1.09
CA HIS A 215 -7.93 2.67 -0.37
C HIS A 215 -7.96 2.92 1.14
N ALA A 216 -8.15 4.16 1.59
CA ALA A 216 -8.23 4.51 3.00
C ALA A 216 -9.41 3.85 3.73
N VAL A 217 -10.56 3.73 3.06
CA VAL A 217 -11.81 3.22 3.65
C VAL A 217 -11.97 1.71 3.57
N GLN A 218 -10.97 0.95 3.12
CA GLN A 218 -11.06 -0.50 3.09
C GLN A 218 -11.30 -1.06 4.49
N PHE A 219 -12.44 -1.74 4.69
CA PHE A 219 -12.93 -2.13 6.01
C PHE A 219 -11.91 -2.93 6.84
N ARG A 220 -11.09 -3.76 6.17
CA ARG A 220 -10.07 -4.59 6.81
C ARG A 220 -9.00 -3.76 7.55
N ASP A 221 -8.74 -2.55 7.07
CA ASP A 221 -7.66 -1.68 7.55
C ASP A 221 -8.19 -0.48 8.36
N CYS A 222 -9.49 -0.49 8.69
CA CYS A 222 -10.11 0.51 9.55
C CYS A 222 -9.73 0.27 11.02
N THR A 223 -8.78 1.07 11.50
CA THR A 223 -8.43 1.24 12.92
C THR A 223 -8.82 2.65 13.39
N ASP A 224 -8.78 2.92 14.69
CA ASP A 224 -9.02 4.28 15.22
C ASP A 224 -8.05 5.33 14.63
N SER A 225 -6.80 4.94 14.41
CA SER A 225 -5.83 5.79 13.72
C SER A 225 -6.21 6.01 12.25
N ARG A 226 -6.71 4.98 11.55
CA ARG A 226 -7.19 5.10 10.17
C ARG A 226 -8.44 5.97 10.08
N SER A 227 -9.37 5.87 11.03
CA SER A 227 -10.55 6.75 11.04
C SER A 227 -10.17 8.21 11.20
N ALA A 228 -9.17 8.54 12.03
CA ALA A 228 -8.67 9.91 12.13
C ALA A 228 -8.10 10.43 10.78
N LEU A 229 -7.43 9.57 10.01
CA LEU A 229 -6.95 9.93 8.66
C LEU A 229 -8.10 10.12 7.66
N ILE A 230 -9.14 9.27 7.74
CA ILE A 230 -10.36 9.39 6.93
C ILE A 230 -11.08 10.70 7.26
N ASP A 231 -11.21 11.05 8.54
CA ASP A 231 -11.82 12.31 9.00
C ASP A 231 -11.05 13.52 8.46
N LEU A 232 -9.71 13.47 8.49
CA LEU A 232 -8.85 14.50 7.90
C LEU A 232 -9.12 14.68 6.40
N MET A 233 -9.23 13.57 5.65
CA MET A 233 -9.56 13.64 4.22
C MET A 233 -10.97 14.22 3.98
N ILE A 234 -11.95 13.87 4.81
CA ILE A 234 -13.31 14.45 4.72
C ILE A 234 -13.29 15.95 5.00
N GLN A 235 -12.57 16.39 6.03
CA GLN A 235 -12.42 17.81 6.35
C GLN A 235 -11.74 18.57 5.21
N ARG A 236 -10.70 18.00 4.60
CA ARG A 236 -10.05 18.59 3.42
C ARG A 236 -10.99 18.72 2.24
N ASP A 237 -11.80 17.70 1.96
CA ASP A 237 -12.79 17.75 0.87
C ASP A 237 -13.85 18.83 1.13
N PHE A 238 -14.32 18.93 2.38
CA PHE A 238 -15.26 19.96 2.79
C PHE A 238 -14.72 21.37 2.54
N ILE A 239 -13.46 21.62 2.91
CA ILE A 239 -12.79 22.91 2.63
C ILE A 239 -12.66 23.13 1.12
N ALA A 240 -12.25 22.11 0.35
CA ALA A 240 -12.16 22.19 -1.10
C ALA A 240 -13.53 22.47 -1.76
N ARG A 241 -14.62 21.95 -1.21
CA ARG A 241 -15.99 22.21 -1.66
C ARG A 241 -16.39 23.66 -1.44
N LEU A 242 -16.07 24.25 -0.29
CA LEU A 242 -16.40 25.65 0.02
C LEU A 242 -15.75 26.62 -0.96
N ASN A 243 -14.57 26.27 -1.49
CA ASN A 243 -13.81 27.09 -2.42
C ASN A 243 -14.18 26.86 -3.90
N LYS A 244 -15.09 25.94 -4.19
CA LYS A 244 -15.47 25.53 -5.55
C LYS A 244 -16.95 25.80 -5.83
N PRO A 245 -17.33 26.03 -7.10
CA PRO A 245 -18.75 26.15 -7.45
C PRO A 245 -19.48 24.83 -7.17
N LYS A 246 -20.78 24.89 -6.89
CA LYS A 246 -21.61 23.72 -6.54
C LYS A 246 -21.57 22.60 -7.60
N SER A 247 -21.29 22.92 -8.85
CA SER A 247 -21.19 21.97 -9.97
C SER A 247 -19.81 21.31 -10.09
N ALA A 248 -18.76 21.85 -9.46
CA ALA A 248 -17.43 21.30 -9.54
C ALA A 248 -17.29 20.09 -8.63
N LYS A 249 -16.73 19.01 -9.18
CA LYS A 249 -16.44 17.79 -8.43
C LYS A 249 -15.23 17.99 -7.51
N THR A 250 -15.32 17.45 -6.31
CA THR A 250 -14.17 17.29 -5.40
C THR A 250 -13.67 15.84 -5.41
N PHE A 251 -12.60 15.55 -4.68
CA PHE A 251 -11.98 14.22 -4.75
C PHE A 251 -12.87 13.12 -4.11
N LEU A 252 -13.80 13.47 -3.22
CA LEU A 252 -14.80 12.53 -2.70
C LEU A 252 -15.96 12.25 -3.68
N ASP A 253 -16.19 13.09 -4.69
CA ASP A 253 -17.20 12.85 -5.72
C ASP A 253 -16.74 11.84 -6.79
N ILE A 254 -15.44 11.52 -6.82
CA ILE A 254 -14.86 10.62 -7.80
C ILE A 254 -15.31 9.20 -7.44
N SER A 255 -15.88 8.51 -8.42
CA SER A 255 -16.23 7.09 -8.33
C SER A 255 -15.23 6.25 -9.10
N ASP A 256 -15.09 4.97 -8.74
CA ASP A 256 -14.23 4.05 -9.46
C ASP A 256 -14.77 3.71 -10.88
N GLN A 257 -14.06 2.87 -11.63
CA GLN A 257 -14.48 2.46 -12.98
C GLN A 257 -15.84 1.74 -13.01
N ASN A 258 -16.26 1.15 -11.88
CA ASN A 258 -17.56 0.49 -11.74
C ASN A 258 -18.65 1.44 -11.25
N GLY A 259 -18.35 2.74 -11.09
CA GLY A 259 -19.25 3.72 -10.51
C GLY A 259 -19.44 3.55 -9.00
N CYS A 260 -18.58 2.80 -8.31
CA CYS A 260 -18.63 2.67 -6.86
C CYS A 260 -18.06 3.94 -6.22
N SER A 261 -18.87 4.57 -5.36
CA SER A 261 -18.40 5.68 -4.54
C SER A 261 -17.55 5.19 -3.35
N VAL A 262 -16.82 6.10 -2.71
CA VAL A 262 -16.05 5.82 -1.48
C VAL A 262 -16.92 5.14 -0.41
N PHE A 263 -18.15 5.62 -0.20
CA PHE A 263 -19.08 5.02 0.78
C PHE A 263 -19.49 3.59 0.37
N GLN A 264 -19.79 3.38 -0.91
CA GLN A 264 -20.13 2.07 -1.42
C GLN A 264 -18.95 1.10 -1.33
N GLU A 265 -17.73 1.57 -1.60
CA GLU A 265 -16.49 0.78 -1.44
C GLU A 265 -16.33 0.30 0.01
N HIS A 266 -16.53 1.18 1.00
CA HIS A 266 -16.50 0.79 2.41
C HIS A 266 -17.57 -0.27 2.75
N ALA A 267 -18.81 -0.07 2.28
CA ALA A 267 -19.90 -1.02 2.49
C ALA A 267 -19.63 -2.38 1.83
N ASN A 268 -19.09 -2.37 0.61
CA ASN A 268 -18.76 -3.57 -0.17
C ASN A 268 -17.60 -4.35 0.47
N THR A 269 -16.52 -3.66 0.85
CA THR A 269 -15.37 -4.28 1.51
C THR A 269 -15.75 -4.83 2.88
N ARG A 270 -16.64 -4.15 3.62
CA ARG A 270 -17.22 -4.66 4.87
C ARG A 270 -18.01 -5.95 4.65
N LYS A 271 -18.91 -5.98 3.66
CA LYS A 271 -19.72 -7.17 3.35
C LYS A 271 -18.82 -8.36 3.03
N THR A 272 -17.85 -8.17 2.13
CA THR A 272 -16.89 -9.19 1.72
C THR A 272 -16.05 -9.68 2.90
N TYR A 273 -15.56 -8.77 3.74
CA TYR A 273 -14.77 -9.12 4.92
C TYR A 273 -15.58 -9.95 5.93
N MET A 274 -16.82 -9.56 6.20
CA MET A 274 -17.69 -10.29 7.15
C MET A 274 -18.05 -11.69 6.64
N GLU A 275 -18.20 -11.86 5.33
CA GLU A 275 -18.41 -13.17 4.71
C GLU A 275 -17.16 -14.05 4.80
N GLN A 276 -15.98 -13.51 4.52
CA GLN A 276 -14.69 -14.18 4.69
C GLN A 276 -14.46 -14.59 6.16
N TYR A 277 -14.81 -13.72 7.10
CA TYR A 277 -14.69 -14.01 8.53
C TYR A 277 -15.61 -15.17 8.96
N ARG A 278 -16.88 -15.17 8.50
CA ARG A 278 -17.84 -16.25 8.80
C ARG A 278 -17.40 -17.59 8.23
N THR A 279 -16.94 -17.60 6.98
CA THR A 279 -16.45 -18.82 6.31
C THR A 279 -15.19 -19.36 6.99
N ALA A 280 -14.26 -18.48 7.38
CA ALA A 280 -13.08 -18.86 8.15
C ALA A 280 -13.46 -19.45 9.53
N GLN A 281 -14.42 -18.85 10.24
CA GLN A 281 -14.89 -19.36 11.53
C GLN A 281 -15.55 -20.73 11.40
N ALA A 282 -16.39 -20.93 10.38
CA ALA A 282 -17.01 -22.23 10.10
C ALA A 282 -15.95 -23.31 9.76
N ALA A 283 -14.92 -22.95 8.99
CA ALA A 283 -13.82 -23.85 8.67
C ALA A 283 -12.99 -24.22 9.92
N GLN A 284 -12.77 -23.27 10.83
CA GLN A 284 -12.08 -23.54 12.10
C GLN A 284 -12.90 -24.48 13.01
N ARG A 285 -14.23 -24.29 13.09
CA ARG A 285 -15.11 -25.20 13.84
C ARG A 285 -15.04 -26.63 13.31
N ARG A 286 -15.16 -26.80 11.98
CA ARG A 286 -15.03 -28.12 11.33
C ARG A 286 -13.68 -28.79 11.60
N LYS A 287 -12.58 -28.03 11.59
CA LYS A 287 -11.23 -28.54 11.91
C LYS A 287 -11.09 -28.96 13.38
N LYS A 288 -11.77 -28.26 14.30
CA LYS A 288 -11.78 -28.62 15.73
C LYS A 288 -12.60 -29.88 15.95
N GLU A 289 -13.80 -29.94 15.37
CA GLU A 289 -14.68 -31.11 15.41
C GLU A 289 -13.99 -32.35 14.81
N SER A 290 -13.28 -32.22 13.68
CA SER A 290 -12.55 -33.34 13.08
C SER A 290 -11.40 -33.83 13.96
N LYS A 291 -10.68 -32.92 14.65
CA LYS A 291 -9.60 -33.29 15.57
C LYS A 291 -10.14 -33.95 16.84
N GLU A 292 -11.28 -33.49 17.34
CA GLU A 292 -11.96 -34.11 18.49
C GLU A 292 -12.48 -35.50 18.13
N ALA A 293 -13.12 -35.67 16.96
CA ALA A 293 -13.57 -36.96 16.46
C ALA A 293 -12.41 -37.96 16.26
N GLN A 294 -11.27 -37.51 15.73
CA GLN A 294 -10.08 -38.37 15.61
C GLN A 294 -9.53 -38.82 16.96
N LYS A 295 -9.49 -37.91 17.95
CA LYS A 295 -9.04 -38.23 19.31
C LYS A 295 -10.01 -39.15 20.05
N GLU A 296 -11.31 -39.09 19.74
CA GLU A 296 -12.33 -39.99 20.28
C GLU A 296 -12.21 -41.40 19.68
N VAL A 297 -11.94 -41.51 18.37
CA VAL A 297 -11.66 -42.80 17.71
C VAL A 297 -10.38 -43.45 18.25
N GLU A 298 -9.34 -42.67 18.56
CA GLU A 298 -8.09 -43.18 19.14
C GLU A 298 -8.22 -43.57 20.63
N ARG A 299 -9.18 -42.98 21.35
CA ARG A 299 -9.51 -43.33 22.76
C ARG A 299 -10.49 -44.48 22.90
N ALA A 300 -11.11 -44.93 21.80
CA ALA A 300 -11.98 -46.09 21.84
C ALA A 300 -11.14 -47.35 22.20
N PRO A 301 -11.60 -48.18 23.16
CA PRO A 301 -10.89 -49.42 23.48
C PRO A 301 -10.79 -50.31 22.23
N PRO A 302 -9.74 -51.16 22.10
CA PRO A 302 -9.59 -52.04 20.95
C PRO A 302 -10.86 -52.87 20.82
N ARG A 303 -11.61 -52.68 19.74
CA ARG A 303 -12.75 -53.55 19.44
C ARG A 303 -12.20 -54.96 19.28
N GLU A 304 -12.72 -55.86 20.11
CA GLU A 304 -12.39 -57.28 20.05
C GLU A 304 -12.55 -57.81 18.61
N PRO A 305 -11.68 -58.74 18.16
CA PRO A 305 -11.79 -59.34 16.85
C PRO A 305 -13.16 -60.01 16.74
N ARG A 306 -13.97 -59.57 15.78
CA ARG A 306 -15.21 -60.25 15.43
C ARG A 306 -14.91 -61.73 15.19
N LEU A 307 -15.51 -62.59 15.99
CA LEU A 307 -15.47 -64.03 15.81
C LEU A 307 -15.95 -64.37 14.40
N HIS A 308 -15.05 -64.94 13.61
CA HIS A 308 -15.37 -65.65 12.39
C HIS A 308 -16.28 -66.84 12.74
N ALA A 309 -17.48 -66.87 12.18
CA ALA A 309 -18.29 -68.08 12.12
C ALA A 309 -17.70 -69.02 11.06
N ASN A 310 -17.28 -70.20 11.52
CA ASN A 310 -16.65 -71.26 10.73
C ASN A 310 -17.64 -71.97 9.80
N THR A 311 -17.20 -72.24 8.57
CA THR A 311 -17.33 -73.51 7.81
C THR A 311 -16.46 -73.34 6.54
N ARG A 312 -15.65 -74.27 6.02
CA ARG A 312 -15.28 -75.65 6.34
C ARG A 312 -14.17 -76.00 5.32
N GLU A 313 -13.13 -76.71 5.77
CA GLU A 313 -12.19 -77.59 5.04
C GLU A 313 -11.33 -77.05 3.87
N SER A 314 -9.99 -77.13 4.01
CA SER A 314 -9.10 -78.02 3.25
C SER A 314 -7.60 -77.73 3.49
N LYS A 315 -6.84 -78.75 3.97
CA LYS A 315 -5.48 -79.24 3.55
C LYS A 315 -4.40 -78.18 3.20
N THR A 316 -3.13 -78.16 3.63
CA THR A 316 -2.13 -79.13 4.15
C THR A 316 -0.78 -78.38 4.35
N ILE A 317 -0.07 -78.57 5.49
CA ILE A 317 1.41 -78.81 5.72
C ILE A 317 2.47 -77.77 5.20
N PRO A 318 3.65 -77.53 5.84
CA PRO A 318 4.00 -77.21 7.24
C PRO A 318 4.98 -76.01 7.42
N THR A 319 5.18 -75.63 8.67
CA THR A 319 6.16 -74.69 9.24
C THR A 319 7.63 -75.10 9.04
N VAL A 320 8.52 -74.13 8.77
CA VAL A 320 9.90 -74.15 9.28
C VAL A 320 10.20 -72.79 9.92
N LYS A 321 10.38 -72.78 11.25
CA LYS A 321 11.04 -71.70 11.99
C LYS A 321 12.49 -72.11 12.20
N ALA A 322 13.41 -71.18 11.98
CA ALA A 322 14.72 -71.18 12.63
C ALA A 322 14.75 -70.01 13.63
N PRO A 323 15.27 -70.21 14.86
CA PRO A 323 15.47 -69.15 15.84
C PRO A 323 16.89 -68.58 15.74
N GLY A 324 17.06 -67.28 15.96
CA GLY A 324 18.39 -66.72 16.18
C GLY A 324 18.47 -65.22 15.94
N ASP A 325 18.73 -64.51 17.03
CA ASP A 325 19.59 -63.33 17.12
C ASP A 325 19.36 -62.15 16.17
N ARG A 326 18.96 -61.02 16.76
CA ARG A 326 19.87 -59.86 16.87
C ARG A 326 19.30 -58.74 17.73
N ASP A 327 20.12 -58.38 18.69
CA ASP A 327 20.13 -57.15 19.47
C ASP A 327 20.04 -55.90 18.59
N ALA A 328 19.32 -54.88 19.07
CA ALA A 328 19.68 -53.48 18.86
C ALA A 328 19.02 -52.61 19.94
N GLU A 329 19.88 -52.09 20.81
CA GLU A 329 19.61 -51.07 21.81
C GLU A 329 18.95 -49.81 21.24
N ARG A 330 17.99 -49.22 21.97
CA ARG A 330 17.99 -47.76 22.19
C ARG A 330 17.09 -47.30 23.35
N TYR A 331 17.78 -46.95 24.44
CA TYR A 331 17.45 -45.97 25.46
C TYR A 331 16.11 -45.21 25.39
N GLY A 332 15.30 -45.41 26.43
CA GLY A 332 15.04 -44.36 27.43
C GLY A 332 14.14 -43.20 27.03
N ARG A 333 12.82 -43.38 27.22
CA ARG A 333 11.97 -42.29 27.74
C ARG A 333 11.20 -42.81 28.94
N SER A 334 11.71 -42.47 30.12
CA SER A 334 11.01 -42.59 31.38
C SER A 334 9.72 -41.78 31.33
N SER A 335 8.59 -42.48 31.26
CA SER A 335 7.30 -41.95 31.71
C SER A 335 7.45 -41.53 33.17
N GLY A 336 7.39 -40.23 33.43
CA GLY A 336 7.21 -39.71 34.78
C GLY A 336 5.87 -40.17 35.36
N PRO A 337 5.75 -40.24 36.70
CA PRO A 337 4.58 -40.80 37.35
C PRO A 337 3.35 -39.93 37.04
N ALA A 338 2.25 -40.60 36.73
CA ALA A 338 0.95 -39.97 36.53
C ALA A 338 0.57 -39.20 37.80
N ALA A 339 0.74 -37.88 37.78
CA ALA A 339 0.19 -37.00 38.79
C ALA A 339 -1.33 -37.21 38.80
N SER A 340 -1.87 -37.47 40.00
CA SER A 340 -3.29 -37.63 40.25
C SER A 340 -4.05 -36.46 39.61
N THR A 341 -5.25 -36.72 39.08
CA THR A 341 -6.12 -35.68 38.51
C THR A 341 -6.31 -34.49 39.46
N ASP A 342 -6.22 -34.72 40.77
CA ASP A 342 -6.26 -33.69 41.81
C ASP A 342 -5.05 -32.74 41.81
N ASP A 343 -3.84 -33.22 41.51
CA ASP A 343 -2.65 -32.36 41.49
C ASP A 343 -2.69 -31.40 40.29
N ARG A 344 -3.26 -31.86 39.17
CA ARG A 344 -3.45 -31.03 37.97
C ARG A 344 -4.53 -29.97 38.17
N GLU A 345 -5.58 -30.29 38.92
CA GLU A 345 -6.64 -29.35 39.32
C GLU A 345 -6.06 -28.27 40.26
N ARG A 346 -5.23 -28.66 41.24
CA ARG A 346 -4.57 -27.74 42.17
C ARG A 346 -3.63 -26.76 41.46
N ILE A 347 -2.79 -27.25 40.53
CA ILE A 347 -1.91 -26.37 39.74
C ILE A 347 -2.73 -25.38 38.90
N ARG A 348 -3.89 -25.80 38.38
CA ARG A 348 -4.78 -24.92 37.61
C ARG A 348 -5.40 -23.82 38.46
N GLN A 349 -5.83 -24.16 39.68
CA GLN A 349 -6.39 -23.18 40.63
C GLN A 349 -5.32 -22.20 41.09
N GLN A 350 -4.12 -22.70 41.43
CA GLN A 350 -2.99 -21.88 41.88
C GLN A 350 -2.55 -20.87 40.80
N LYS A 351 -2.50 -21.29 39.53
CA LYS A 351 -2.16 -20.39 38.41
C LYS A 351 -3.24 -19.34 38.14
N LYS A 352 -4.52 -19.69 38.34
CA LYS A 352 -5.64 -18.75 38.21
C LYS A 352 -5.63 -17.69 39.32
N GLU A 353 -5.22 -18.10 40.53
CA GLU A 353 -5.12 -17.22 41.68
C GLU A 353 -3.90 -16.29 41.58
N GLU A 354 -2.77 -16.78 41.07
CA GLU A 354 -1.58 -15.98 40.76
C GLU A 354 -1.88 -14.92 39.67
N GLU A 355 -2.62 -15.27 38.63
CA GLU A 355 -3.05 -14.33 37.59
C GLU A 355 -4.01 -13.26 38.15
N ARG A 356 -4.89 -13.65 39.09
CA ARG A 356 -5.79 -12.73 39.79
C ARG A 356 -5.01 -11.75 40.68
N ALA A 357 -4.04 -12.24 41.45
CA ALA A 357 -3.17 -11.40 42.28
C ALA A 357 -2.34 -10.43 41.44
N ARG A 358 -1.89 -10.87 40.26
CA ARG A 358 -1.18 -10.00 39.30
C ARG A 358 -2.08 -8.90 38.74
N LEU A 359 -3.35 -9.19 38.45
CA LEU A 359 -4.33 -8.19 38.01
C LEU A 359 -4.68 -7.19 39.11
N GLU A 360 -4.72 -7.65 40.37
CA GLU A 360 -4.98 -6.81 41.54
C GLU A 360 -3.79 -5.87 41.85
N GLN A 361 -2.54 -6.34 41.68
CA GLN A 361 -1.35 -5.48 41.71
C GLN A 361 -1.27 -4.50 40.54
N ALA A 362 -1.86 -4.84 39.38
CA ALA A 362 -1.85 -4.00 38.18
C ALA A 362 -2.96 -2.93 38.17
N GLY A 363 -3.80 -2.84 39.22
CA GLY A 363 -4.74 -1.73 39.41
C GLY A 363 -5.87 -1.62 38.37
N ALA A 364 -6.31 -2.73 37.79
CA ALA A 364 -7.43 -2.73 36.82
C ALA A 364 -8.79 -2.96 37.51
N PRO A 365 -9.85 -2.15 37.24
CA PRO A 365 -11.15 -2.31 37.90
C PRO A 365 -11.92 -3.51 37.32
N ALA A 366 -12.50 -4.32 38.21
CA ALA A 366 -13.32 -5.48 37.87
C ALA A 366 -14.65 -5.07 37.22
N ILE A 367 -14.87 -5.50 35.97
CA ILE A 367 -16.18 -5.42 35.31
C ILE A 367 -17.04 -6.55 35.88
N ASN A 368 -17.99 -6.18 36.74
CA ASN A 368 -18.96 -7.10 37.31
C ASN A 368 -19.97 -7.60 36.27
N ASP A 369 -20.09 -8.92 36.19
CA ASP A 369 -21.24 -9.65 35.65
C ASP A 369 -22.53 -9.20 36.35
N ARG A 370 -23.38 -8.42 35.65
CA ARG A 370 -24.80 -8.21 36.00
C ARG A 370 -25.63 -7.99 34.75
N LEU A 371 -26.03 -9.09 34.10
CA LEU A 371 -27.20 -9.12 33.24
C LEU A 371 -27.97 -10.43 33.46
N ARG A 372 -28.75 -10.47 34.55
CA ARG A 372 -30.04 -11.17 34.61
C ARG A 372 -30.76 -10.80 35.90
N ASP A 373 -32.08 -10.66 35.76
CA ASP A 373 -33.11 -10.56 36.80
C ASP A 373 -33.37 -9.17 37.40
N ARG A 374 -34.34 -8.45 36.80
CA ARG A 374 -35.63 -8.08 37.45
C ARG A 374 -36.32 -6.96 36.67
N ASP A 375 -37.44 -7.28 36.04
CA ASP A 375 -38.55 -6.34 35.84
C ASP A 375 -39.71 -6.83 36.71
N ALA A 376 -39.92 -6.18 37.84
CA ALA A 376 -41.17 -6.22 38.59
C ALA A 376 -41.21 -5.03 39.57
N THR A 377 -42.21 -4.18 39.34
CA THR A 377 -43.01 -3.40 40.32
C THR A 377 -42.48 -2.07 40.89
N GLU A 378 -43.42 -1.11 40.85
CA GLU A 378 -43.65 0.12 41.67
C GLU A 378 -42.85 1.38 41.28
N ARG A 379 -43.47 2.43 40.72
CA ARG A 379 -44.49 3.38 41.24
C ARG A 379 -43.89 4.35 42.28
N ASP A 380 -43.69 5.60 41.85
CA ASP A 380 -44.21 6.85 42.46
C ASP A 380 -43.20 8.03 42.43
N GLY A 381 -43.72 9.25 42.24
CA GLY A 381 -43.17 10.45 42.89
C GLY A 381 -42.45 11.53 42.06
N SER A 382 -43.12 12.68 41.92
CA SER A 382 -42.63 14.06 41.67
C SER A 382 -42.31 14.44 40.21
N ARG A 383 -43.02 15.34 39.50
CA ARG A 383 -43.48 16.73 39.76
C ARG A 383 -42.37 17.67 40.23
N PHE A 384 -41.84 18.49 39.31
CA PHE A 384 -41.72 19.94 39.51
C PHE A 384 -41.78 20.70 38.17
N ARG A 385 -42.61 21.75 38.15
CA ARG A 385 -42.84 22.70 37.05
C ARG A 385 -42.01 23.97 37.30
N SER A 386 -41.31 24.44 36.25
CA SER A 386 -41.21 25.83 35.72
C SER A 386 -40.62 26.95 36.64
N PRO A 387 -40.21 28.17 36.17
CA PRO A 387 -40.59 28.85 34.91
C PRO A 387 -39.56 29.76 34.16
N ARG A 388 -39.98 30.10 32.93
CA ARG A 388 -39.77 31.28 32.03
C ARG A 388 -38.90 32.50 32.44
N THR A 389 -38.22 33.07 31.42
CA THR A 389 -38.20 34.51 31.01
C THR A 389 -37.90 34.59 29.49
N ASN A 390 -38.81 35.05 28.59
CA ASN A 390 -39.03 36.42 28.01
C ASN A 390 -37.76 37.12 27.45
N GLY A 391 -37.71 37.79 26.29
CA GLY A 391 -38.62 38.10 25.16
C GLY A 391 -37.83 38.10 23.82
N LEU A 392 -38.35 38.39 22.63
CA LEU A 392 -39.08 39.58 22.15
C LEU A 392 -39.84 39.26 20.84
N GLU A 393 -41.05 39.83 20.75
CA GLU A 393 -41.77 40.46 19.62
C GLU A 393 -41.42 40.04 18.18
N ALA A 394 -42.32 39.42 17.39
CA ALA A 394 -43.61 39.90 16.83
C ALA A 394 -43.46 40.87 15.64
N ASN A 395 -43.76 40.35 14.44
CA ASN A 395 -44.55 41.06 13.43
C ASN A 395 -45.31 40.03 12.57
N ASP A 396 -46.62 40.11 12.68
CA ASP A 396 -47.63 39.36 11.93
C ASP A 396 -47.72 39.84 10.48
N THR A 397 -47.99 38.91 9.56
CA THR A 397 -49.09 39.07 8.61
C THR A 397 -49.66 37.69 8.24
N ASP A 398 -50.96 37.57 8.49
CA ASP A 398 -51.92 36.56 8.06
C ASP A 398 -51.73 36.03 6.62
N ALA A 399 -52.01 34.73 6.43
CA ALA A 399 -53.30 34.30 5.84
C ALA A 399 -53.30 32.81 5.42
N LEU A 400 -54.28 32.10 5.98
CA LEU A 400 -55.12 31.05 5.36
C LEU A 400 -54.53 29.64 5.12
N TYR A 401 -54.88 28.76 6.07
CA TYR A 401 -55.13 27.32 5.91
C TYR A 401 -56.42 27.07 5.07
N PRO A 402 -56.62 25.86 4.49
CA PRO A 402 -57.40 24.88 5.23
C PRO A 402 -56.86 23.44 5.24
N SER A 403 -57.00 22.91 6.45
CA SER A 403 -56.88 21.55 6.96
C SER A 403 -57.20 20.41 5.99
N ARG A 404 -56.45 19.30 6.13
CA ARG A 404 -57.05 17.96 6.34
C ARG A 404 -56.03 16.97 6.93
N HIS A 405 -56.32 16.53 8.14
CA HIS A 405 -55.80 15.33 8.80
C HIS A 405 -56.06 14.06 7.96
N THR A 406 -55.18 13.06 8.07
CA THR A 406 -55.57 11.68 8.47
C THR A 406 -54.32 10.86 8.84
N GLU A 407 -54.42 10.20 9.98
CA GLU A 407 -53.49 9.19 10.51
C GLU A 407 -53.50 7.91 9.65
N PRO A 408 -52.49 7.04 9.76
CA PRO A 408 -52.72 5.61 9.54
C PRO A 408 -52.41 4.79 10.78
N THR A 409 -53.46 4.22 11.38
CA THR A 409 -53.37 3.07 12.27
C THR A 409 -53.13 1.78 11.50
N SER A 410 -52.40 0.88 12.14
CA SER A 410 -52.10 -0.51 11.82
C SER A 410 -53.34 -1.39 11.66
N ASN A 411 -53.33 -2.32 10.68
CA ASN A 411 -53.63 -3.76 10.91
C ASN A 411 -53.63 -4.66 9.65
N THR A 412 -53.15 -5.90 9.87
CA THR A 412 -53.41 -7.17 9.15
C THR A 412 -52.87 -7.31 7.71
N GLY A 413 -52.37 -8.45 7.24
CA GLY A 413 -52.38 -9.84 7.72
C GLY A 413 -52.61 -10.78 6.54
N ILE A 414 -51.56 -11.50 6.11
CA ILE A 414 -51.55 -12.81 5.42
C ILE A 414 -52.39 -12.97 4.13
N LYS A 415 -51.71 -13.28 3.01
CA LYS A 415 -52.02 -14.49 2.22
C LYS A 415 -50.88 -14.86 1.25
N ARG A 416 -50.47 -16.13 1.34
CA ARG A 416 -49.61 -16.86 0.43
C ARG A 416 -50.43 -17.34 -0.77
N SER A 417 -49.83 -17.38 -1.95
CA SER A 417 -50.17 -18.37 -2.99
C SER A 417 -49.01 -18.54 -3.97
N ASN A 418 -48.41 -19.74 -3.92
CA ASN A 418 -47.60 -20.33 -4.99
C ASN A 418 -48.48 -20.53 -6.24
N THR A 419 -47.90 -20.50 -7.45
CA THR A 419 -47.80 -21.67 -8.36
C THR A 419 -47.14 -21.31 -9.71
N ALA A 420 -46.13 -22.11 -10.07
CA ALA A 420 -45.88 -22.76 -11.38
C ALA A 420 -45.65 -21.95 -12.68
N ARG A 421 -44.41 -22.10 -13.18
CA ARG A 421 -43.94 -22.20 -14.59
C ARG A 421 -44.44 -23.55 -15.18
N PRO A 422 -44.65 -23.80 -16.51
CA PRO A 422 -43.60 -23.74 -17.56
C PRO A 422 -43.94 -23.50 -19.05
N GLU A 423 -42.86 -23.21 -19.81
CA GLU A 423 -42.56 -23.50 -21.26
C GLU A 423 -43.51 -22.94 -22.35
N ARG A 424 -43.14 -22.62 -23.60
CA ARG A 424 -41.97 -22.83 -24.48
C ARG A 424 -42.19 -22.01 -25.79
N GLU A 425 -41.10 -21.69 -26.50
CA GLU A 425 -40.91 -21.61 -27.99
C GLU A 425 -41.86 -20.70 -28.83
N ALA A 426 -41.51 -20.06 -29.95
CA ALA A 426 -40.44 -20.18 -30.96
C ALA A 426 -40.27 -18.79 -31.68
N GLU A 427 -39.06 -18.45 -32.12
CA GLU A 427 -38.64 -18.26 -33.54
C GLU A 427 -39.43 -17.18 -34.34
N SER A 428 -38.78 -16.18 -34.97
CA SER A 428 -38.14 -16.38 -36.28
C SER A 428 -37.24 -15.20 -36.75
N GLU A 429 -36.13 -15.58 -37.39
CA GLU A 429 -35.52 -15.07 -38.65
C GLU A 429 -35.01 -13.61 -38.77
N LYS A 430 -33.70 -13.33 -38.96
CA LYS A 430 -32.74 -13.58 -40.08
C LYS A 430 -32.83 -12.61 -41.28
N ARG A 431 -31.75 -11.82 -41.48
CA ARG A 431 -31.02 -11.48 -42.74
C ARG A 431 -29.83 -10.56 -42.36
N VAL A 432 -28.51 -10.75 -42.61
CA VAL A 432 -27.68 -11.35 -43.69
C VAL A 432 -27.92 -10.58 -45.01
N VAL A 433 -27.00 -9.87 -45.71
CA VAL A 433 -25.53 -9.81 -45.79
C VAL A 433 -25.04 -8.52 -46.53
N LYS A 434 -23.76 -8.15 -46.26
CA LYS A 434 -22.71 -7.27 -46.87
C LYS A 434 -22.61 -7.16 -48.44
N PRO A 435 -21.53 -6.64 -49.10
CA PRO A 435 -20.60 -5.46 -48.94
C PRO A 435 -20.25 -4.70 -50.28
N SER A 436 -19.47 -3.60 -50.24
CA SER A 436 -18.42 -3.20 -51.24
C SER A 436 -17.71 -1.89 -50.80
N SER A 437 -16.36 -1.86 -50.60
CA SER A 437 -15.28 -1.28 -51.46
C SER A 437 -15.56 0.13 -52.04
N SER A 438 -14.69 1.14 -52.08
CA SER A 438 -13.22 1.21 -52.25
C SER A 438 -12.63 2.62 -51.97
N SER A 439 -11.30 2.66 -51.80
CA SER A 439 -10.33 3.65 -52.34
C SER A 439 -10.09 5.07 -51.75
N LYS A 440 -8.83 5.24 -51.26
CA LYS A 440 -7.80 6.26 -51.63
C LYS A 440 -8.00 7.76 -51.32
N LYS A 441 -7.08 8.32 -50.51
CA LYS A 441 -6.01 9.34 -50.84
C LYS A 441 -5.77 10.36 -49.71
N ASN A 442 -4.48 10.62 -49.46
CA ASN A 442 -3.93 11.73 -48.65
C ASN A 442 -4.40 13.11 -49.12
N PRO A 443 -4.21 14.14 -48.28
CA PRO A 443 -3.75 15.43 -48.75
C PRO A 443 -2.46 15.89 -48.04
N ASP A 444 -1.63 16.59 -48.81
CA ASP A 444 -0.37 17.22 -48.40
C ASP A 444 -0.42 18.73 -48.78
N PHE A 445 0.19 19.57 -47.94
CA PHE A 445 0.67 20.96 -48.10
C PHE A 445 -0.15 22.08 -48.81
N GLN A 446 -0.29 23.23 -48.13
CA GLN A 446 0.50 24.48 -48.37
C GLN A 446 -0.10 25.71 -47.64
N SER A 447 0.74 26.49 -46.94
CA SER A 447 0.86 27.94 -47.20
C SER A 447 2.16 28.51 -46.61
N VAL A 448 2.96 29.06 -47.53
CA VAL A 448 4.17 29.89 -47.36
C VAL A 448 3.72 31.36 -47.28
N LEU A 449 4.49 32.24 -46.62
CA LEU A 449 4.83 33.58 -47.12
C LEU A 449 5.87 34.28 -46.21
N LYS A 450 7.08 34.42 -46.77
CA LYS A 450 8.08 35.47 -46.52
C LYS A 450 7.69 36.68 -47.38
N GLU A 451 7.86 37.92 -46.96
CA GLU A 451 9.01 38.84 -47.22
C GLU A 451 8.45 40.30 -47.15
N PRO A 452 9.21 41.42 -47.26
CA PRO A 452 10.56 41.63 -47.82
C PRO A 452 11.71 41.74 -46.80
#